data_AF-A0A7S0D7A6-F1
#
_entry.id   AF-A0A7S0D7A6-F1
#
_cell.length_a   1.000
_cell.length_b   1.000
_cell.length_c   1.000
_cell.angle_alpha   90.00
_cell.angle_beta   90.00
_cell.angle_gamma   90.00
#
_symmetry.space_group_name_H-M   'P 1'
#
loop_
_entity.id
_entity.type
_entity.pdbx_description
1 polymer ?
#
loop_
_entity_poly.entity_id
_entity_poly.type
_entity_poly.pdbx_seq_one_letter_code
_entity_poly.pdbx_strand_id
1 'polypeptide(L)'
;DAKVEQQRRKLEDEFDCRLREETKKLLLRLGNLKEATLSIAKNEARVIRNSIINLCCPNENCKKVYCDFTGCMALNCAFCGAQFCGWCHKESKDSDANHQHVRNCASNLTESSSYYATDEEIRLGQRRYRIRKLKHYLGKLKKDVRNATVAELKRELEDLGIKQEALFEFGNALLPALDPPPYPII
;
A
#
# COMPACT_ATOMS: atom_id res chain seq x y z
N ASP A 1 -31.73 53.97 -28.11
CA ASP A 1 -32.30 53.04 -29.10
C ASP A 1 -32.74 51.72 -28.48
N ALA A 2 -34.04 51.46 -28.46
CA ALA A 2 -34.59 50.18 -27.98
C ALA A 2 -34.07 48.95 -28.75
N LYS A 3 -33.70 49.15 -30.03
CA LYS A 3 -33.18 48.10 -30.91
C LYS A 3 -31.77 47.62 -30.51
N VAL A 4 -30.93 48.54 -30.04
CA VAL A 4 -29.57 48.25 -29.57
C VAL A 4 -29.62 47.48 -28.25
N GLU A 5 -30.51 47.85 -27.33
CA GLU A 5 -30.72 47.13 -26.06
C GLU A 5 -31.24 45.71 -26.30
N GLN A 6 -32.16 45.53 -27.24
CA GLN A 6 -32.67 44.21 -27.61
C GLN A 6 -31.59 43.32 -28.24
N GLN A 7 -30.69 43.88 -29.05
CA GLN A 7 -29.55 43.16 -29.59
C GLN A 7 -28.54 42.79 -28.50
N ARG A 8 -28.27 43.68 -27.54
CA ARG A 8 -27.37 43.41 -26.42
C ARG A 8 -27.86 42.23 -25.57
N ARG A 9 -29.15 42.23 -25.20
CA ARG A 9 -29.76 41.12 -24.44
C ARG A 9 -29.70 39.79 -25.19
N LYS A 10 -30.01 39.79 -26.49
CA LYS A 10 -29.88 38.58 -27.31
C LYS A 10 -28.45 38.03 -27.32
N LEU A 11 -27.46 38.93 -27.43
CA LEU A 11 -26.06 38.55 -27.41
C LEU A 11 -25.63 38.00 -26.04
N GLU A 12 -26.08 38.65 -24.96
CA GLU A 12 -25.85 38.21 -23.58
C GLU A 12 -26.46 36.82 -23.33
N ASP A 13 -27.71 36.60 -23.74
CA ASP A 13 -28.40 35.32 -23.61
C ASP A 13 -27.71 34.20 -24.42
N GLU A 14 -27.27 34.49 -25.65
CA GLU A 14 -26.56 33.53 -26.50
C GLU A 14 -25.19 33.17 -25.92
N PHE A 15 -24.47 34.17 -25.40
CA PHE A 15 -23.19 33.97 -24.73
C PHE A 15 -23.33 33.14 -23.46
N ASP A 16 -24.31 33.45 -22.61
CA ASP A 16 -24.63 32.71 -21.39
C ASP A 16 -25.04 31.27 -21.70
N CYS A 17 -25.84 31.06 -22.74
CA CYS A 17 -26.25 29.72 -23.17
C CYS A 17 -25.02 28.89 -23.57
N ARG A 18 -24.14 29.45 -24.42
CA ARG A 18 -22.90 28.79 -24.85
C ARG A 18 -21.96 28.49 -23.69
N LEU A 19 -21.83 29.43 -22.74
CA LEU A 19 -21.00 29.25 -21.56
C LEU A 19 -21.51 28.13 -20.66
N ARG A 20 -22.84 28.05 -20.47
CA ARG A 20 -23.48 26.96 -19.70
C ARG A 20 -23.27 25.60 -20.36
N GLU A 21 -23.42 25.52 -21.68
CA GLU A 21 -23.20 24.27 -22.41
C GLU A 21 -21.75 23.77 -22.30
N GLU A 22 -20.77 24.66 -22.50
CA GLU A 22 -19.36 24.29 -22.36
C GLU A 22 -19.01 23.90 -20.92
N THR A 23 -19.54 24.63 -19.92
CA THR A 23 -19.37 24.27 -18.50
C THR A 23 -19.91 22.86 -18.21
N LYS A 24 -21.10 22.53 -18.74
CA LYS A 24 -21.69 21.19 -18.60
C LYS A 24 -20.84 20.10 -19.25
N LYS A 25 -20.30 20.33 -20.45
CA LYS A 25 -19.41 19.38 -21.14
C LYS A 25 -18.13 19.12 -20.34
N LEU A 26 -17.53 20.16 -19.76
CA LEU A 26 -16.34 20.04 -18.93
C LEU A 26 -16.60 19.24 -17.65
N LEU A 27 -17.70 19.51 -16.95
CA LEU A 27 -18.09 18.78 -15.75
C LEU A 27 -18.33 17.29 -16.02
N LEU A 28 -18.99 16.95 -17.13
CA LEU A 28 -19.19 15.56 -17.54
C LEU A 28 -17.86 14.85 -17.82
N ARG A 29 -16.95 15.50 -18.55
CA ARG A 29 -15.60 14.95 -18.81
C ARG A 29 -14.83 14.71 -17.52
N LEU A 30 -14.85 15.68 -16.59
CA LEU A 30 -14.19 15.55 -15.29
C LEU A 30 -14.80 14.42 -14.45
N GLY A 31 -16.13 14.27 -14.45
CA GLY A 31 -16.83 13.17 -13.79
C GLY A 31 -16.36 11.81 -14.29
N ASN A 32 -16.35 11.62 -15.61
CA ASN A 32 -15.93 10.36 -16.23
C ASN A 32 -14.46 10.03 -15.92
N LEU A 33 -13.57 11.03 -15.95
CA LEU A 33 -12.15 10.84 -15.61
C LEU A 33 -11.96 10.41 -14.14
N LYS A 34 -12.72 11.01 -13.22
CA LYS A 34 -12.70 10.64 -11.81
C LYS A 34 -13.18 9.21 -11.61
N GLU A 35 -14.28 8.83 -12.26
CA GLU A 35 -14.83 7.47 -12.16
C GLU A 35 -13.87 6.42 -12.72
N ALA A 36 -13.25 6.68 -13.87
CA ALA A 36 -12.21 5.82 -14.42
C ALA A 36 -11.03 5.65 -13.45
N THR A 37 -10.57 6.75 -12.85
CA THR A 37 -9.48 6.73 -11.86
C THR A 37 -9.85 5.90 -10.64
N LEU A 38 -11.07 6.07 -10.11
CA LEU A 38 -11.56 5.31 -8.96
C LEU A 38 -11.69 3.81 -9.26
N SER A 39 -12.17 3.46 -10.45
CA SER A 39 -12.26 2.05 -10.87
C SER A 39 -10.87 1.39 -10.92
N ILE A 40 -9.88 2.08 -11.51
CA ILE A 40 -8.50 1.61 -11.52
C ILE A 40 -7.97 1.49 -10.08
N ALA A 41 -8.17 2.52 -9.25
CA ALA A 41 -7.69 2.54 -7.88
C ALA A 41 -8.23 1.37 -7.04
N LYS A 42 -9.50 1.01 -7.20
CA LYS A 42 -10.12 -0.16 -6.56
C LYS A 42 -9.51 -1.47 -7.01
N ASN A 43 -9.22 -1.61 -8.30
CA ASN A 43 -8.54 -2.78 -8.83
C ASN A 43 -7.12 -2.91 -8.28
N GLU A 44 -6.37 -1.81 -8.22
CA GLU A 44 -5.02 -1.78 -7.63
C GLU A 44 -5.06 -2.11 -6.13
N ALA A 45 -6.02 -1.57 -5.38
CA ALA A 45 -6.21 -1.86 -3.96
C ALA A 45 -6.48 -3.36 -3.75
N ARG A 46 -7.27 -4.00 -4.61
CA ARG A 46 -7.50 -5.45 -4.57
C ARG A 46 -6.21 -6.25 -4.79
N VAL A 47 -5.37 -5.85 -5.76
CA VAL A 47 -4.07 -6.51 -5.99
C VAL A 47 -3.18 -6.38 -4.75
N ILE A 48 -3.10 -5.18 -4.17
CA ILE A 48 -2.32 -4.92 -2.96
C ILE A 48 -2.81 -5.76 -1.78
N ARG A 49 -4.13 -5.87 -1.56
CA ARG A 49 -4.71 -6.72 -0.51
C ARG A 49 -4.22 -8.17 -0.64
N ASN A 50 -4.33 -8.72 -1.85
CA ASN A 50 -4.09 -10.14 -2.10
C ASN A 50 -2.60 -10.52 -2.14
N SER A 51 -1.71 -9.57 -2.38
CA SER A 51 -0.28 -9.88 -2.64
C SER A 51 0.71 -9.19 -1.70
N ILE A 52 0.29 -8.15 -0.98
CA ILE A 52 1.18 -7.36 -0.11
C ILE A 52 0.67 -7.29 1.32
N ILE A 53 -0.60 -6.90 1.52
CA ILE A 53 -1.18 -6.79 2.87
C ILE A 53 -1.32 -8.18 3.49
N ASN A 54 -1.98 -9.08 2.77
CA ASN A 54 -2.03 -10.49 3.10
C ASN A 54 -0.69 -11.10 2.69
N LEU A 55 0.12 -11.48 3.68
CA LEU A 55 1.41 -12.06 3.41
C LEU A 55 1.20 -13.48 2.86
N CYS A 56 1.78 -13.71 1.68
CA CYS A 56 1.64 -14.95 0.94
C CYS A 56 2.96 -15.71 0.87
N CYS A 57 2.86 -17.01 0.67
CA CYS A 57 4.00 -17.84 0.30
C CYS A 57 4.72 -17.24 -0.93
N PRO A 58 6.05 -17.07 -0.89
CA PRO A 58 6.77 -16.44 -1.99
C PRO A 58 6.83 -17.32 -3.24
N ASN A 59 6.70 -18.65 -3.10
CA ASN A 59 6.67 -19.58 -4.22
C ASN A 59 5.55 -19.19 -5.21
N GLU A 60 5.95 -18.93 -6.46
CA GLU A 60 5.07 -18.45 -7.53
C GLU A 60 3.92 -19.42 -7.86
N ASN A 61 4.10 -20.72 -7.61
CA ASN A 61 3.07 -21.73 -7.87
C ASN A 61 2.09 -21.92 -6.70
N CYS A 62 2.39 -21.36 -5.51
CA CYS A 62 1.57 -21.53 -4.32
C CYS A 62 0.75 -20.28 -4.00
N LYS A 63 1.43 -19.15 -3.72
CA LYS A 63 0.85 -17.86 -3.32
C LYS A 63 -0.25 -17.91 -2.24
N LYS A 64 -0.34 -18.99 -1.46
CA LYS A 64 -1.29 -19.10 -0.35
C LYS A 64 -0.93 -18.12 0.75
N VAL A 65 -1.94 -17.44 1.29
CA VAL A 65 -1.80 -16.60 2.49
C VAL A 65 -1.37 -17.49 3.65
N TYR A 66 -0.41 -17.02 4.44
CA TYR A 66 -0.03 -17.69 5.68
C TYR A 66 -0.52 -16.88 6.89
N CYS A 67 -0.88 -17.58 7.96
CA CYS A 67 -1.41 -16.99 9.19
C CYS A 67 -0.31 -16.39 10.07
N ASP A 68 -0.71 -15.67 11.12
CA ASP A 68 0.21 -15.25 12.17
C ASP A 68 0.93 -16.47 12.78
N PHE A 69 2.18 -16.25 13.13
CA PHE A 69 3.07 -17.26 13.71
C PHE A 69 3.89 -16.61 14.82
N THR A 70 4.43 -17.44 15.70
CA THR A 70 5.26 -17.03 16.83
C THR A 70 6.58 -17.79 16.81
N GLY A 71 7.65 -17.17 17.29
CA GLY A 71 8.96 -17.83 17.42
C GLY A 71 9.80 -17.81 16.13
N CYS A 72 9.97 -18.95 15.46
CA CYS A 72 10.96 -19.10 14.40
C CYS A 72 10.58 -18.33 13.13
N MET A 73 11.50 -17.48 12.65
CA MET A 73 11.38 -16.72 11.41
C MET A 73 11.81 -17.49 10.16
N ALA A 74 12.27 -18.74 10.29
CA ALA A 74 12.47 -19.66 9.18
C ALA A 74 11.16 -20.41 8.92
N LEU A 75 10.31 -19.84 8.06
CA LEU A 75 8.95 -20.32 7.83
C LEU A 75 8.91 -21.45 6.82
N ASN A 76 7.97 -22.36 7.04
CA ASN A 76 7.61 -23.44 6.13
C ASN A 76 6.15 -23.25 5.69
N CYS A 77 5.90 -23.24 4.37
CA CYS A 77 4.55 -23.19 3.85
C CYS A 77 3.82 -24.52 4.06
N ALA A 78 2.75 -24.51 4.86
CA ALA A 78 1.92 -25.70 5.12
C ALA A 78 1.27 -26.34 3.88
N PHE A 79 1.18 -25.60 2.75
CA PHE A 79 0.54 -26.08 1.53
C PHE A 79 1.52 -26.69 0.51
N CYS A 80 2.68 -26.06 0.29
CA CYS A 80 3.64 -26.50 -0.74
C CYS A 80 5.00 -26.93 -0.18
N GLY A 81 5.21 -26.81 1.14
CA GLY A 81 6.48 -27.16 1.80
C GLY A 81 7.64 -26.20 1.56
N ALA A 82 7.43 -25.13 0.78
CA ALA A 82 8.48 -24.15 0.49
C ALA A 82 8.98 -23.48 1.78
N GLN A 83 10.30 -23.37 1.92
CA GLN A 83 10.97 -22.72 3.03
C GLN A 83 11.27 -21.28 2.67
N PHE A 84 10.96 -20.34 3.56
CA PHE A 84 11.23 -18.93 3.31
C PHE A 84 11.46 -18.12 4.58
N CYS A 85 12.11 -16.98 4.39
CA CYS A 85 12.42 -16.05 5.47
C CYS A 85 11.22 -15.18 5.84
N GLY A 86 10.83 -15.16 7.12
CA GLY A 86 9.77 -14.30 7.63
C GLY A 86 10.09 -12.80 7.59
N TRP A 87 11.37 -12.41 7.47
CA TRP A 87 11.79 -11.00 7.42
C TRP A 87 11.70 -10.39 6.01
N CYS A 88 12.12 -11.15 5.01
CA CYS A 88 12.31 -10.65 3.63
C CYS A 88 11.56 -11.44 2.57
N HIS A 89 10.94 -12.57 2.95
CA HIS A 89 10.18 -13.47 2.08
C HIS A 89 11.00 -14.08 0.94
N LYS A 90 12.32 -14.18 1.12
CA LYS A 90 13.18 -14.91 0.19
C LYS A 90 13.00 -16.41 0.42
N GLU A 91 12.72 -17.14 -0.66
CA GLU A 91 12.67 -18.59 -0.67
C GLU A 91 14.08 -19.19 -0.49
N SER A 92 14.15 -20.30 0.23
CA SER A 92 15.37 -21.07 0.50
C SER A 92 15.19 -22.50 0.02
N LYS A 93 16.30 -23.16 -0.32
CA LYS A 93 16.30 -24.51 -0.88
C LYS A 93 15.85 -25.56 0.14
N ASP A 94 16.23 -25.38 1.39
CA ASP A 94 16.01 -26.32 2.49
C ASP A 94 15.93 -25.57 3.83
N SER A 95 15.66 -26.33 4.91
CA SER A 95 15.49 -25.80 6.26
C SER A 95 16.77 -25.15 6.80
N ASP A 96 17.93 -25.77 6.61
CA ASP A 96 19.18 -25.29 7.19
C ASP A 96 19.62 -23.98 6.52
N ALA A 97 19.53 -23.92 5.19
CA ALA A 97 19.75 -22.70 4.42
C ALA A 97 18.77 -21.58 4.83
N ASN A 98 17.52 -21.93 5.15
CA ASN A 98 16.53 -20.95 5.62
C ASN A 98 16.92 -20.36 6.98
N HIS A 99 17.28 -21.20 7.96
CA HIS A 99 17.75 -20.73 9.26
C HIS A 99 19.02 -19.89 9.15
N GLN A 100 19.98 -20.31 8.33
CA GLN A 100 21.19 -19.54 8.08
C GLN A 100 20.89 -18.20 7.43
N HIS A 101 19.96 -18.16 6.45
CA HIS A 101 19.54 -16.91 5.84
C HIS A 101 18.88 -15.97 6.84
N VAL A 102 17.98 -16.47 7.70
CA VAL A 102 17.28 -15.68 8.70
C VAL A 102 18.27 -15.00 9.66
N ARG A 103 19.26 -15.75 10.17
CA ARG A 103 20.30 -15.20 11.05
C ARG A 103 21.09 -14.08 10.37
N ASN A 104 21.42 -14.25 9.08
CA ASN A 104 22.21 -13.31 8.29
C ASN A 104 21.34 -12.30 7.50
N CYS A 105 20.03 -12.25 7.74
CA CYS A 105 19.14 -11.43 6.96
C CYS A 105 19.35 -9.96 7.33
N ALA A 106 19.59 -9.10 6.34
CA ALA A 106 19.71 -7.65 6.57
C ALA A 106 18.42 -7.01 7.11
N SER A 107 17.31 -7.74 7.12
CA SER A 107 16.02 -7.31 7.70
C SER A 107 15.74 -7.93 9.06
N ASN A 108 16.67 -8.72 9.61
CA ASN A 108 16.56 -9.28 10.96
C ASN A 108 16.63 -8.15 11.99
N LEU A 109 15.69 -8.14 12.93
CA LEU A 109 15.59 -7.12 13.97
C LEU A 109 16.13 -7.58 15.32
N THR A 110 16.43 -8.86 15.49
CA THR A 110 16.95 -9.40 16.75
C THR A 110 18.38 -8.93 16.97
N GLU A 111 18.72 -8.51 18.19
CA GLU A 111 20.06 -8.02 18.54
C GLU A 111 21.15 -9.10 18.40
N SER A 112 20.79 -10.38 18.60
CA SER A 112 21.71 -11.51 18.63
C SER A 112 21.80 -12.28 17.30
N SER A 113 21.23 -11.74 16.22
CA SER A 113 21.08 -12.47 14.94
C SER A 113 20.43 -13.84 15.14
N SER A 114 19.45 -13.89 16.04
CA SER A 114 18.63 -15.07 16.32
C SER A 114 17.68 -15.34 15.16
N TYR A 115 17.30 -16.61 14.98
CA TYR A 115 16.19 -16.97 14.09
C TYR A 115 14.85 -17.05 14.83
N TYR A 116 14.85 -17.02 16.17
CA TYR A 116 13.66 -16.80 16.98
C TYR A 116 13.46 -15.31 17.23
N ALA A 117 12.23 -14.84 17.03
CA ALA A 117 11.81 -13.47 17.27
C ALA A 117 10.60 -13.43 18.22
N THR A 118 10.48 -12.35 18.97
CA THR A 118 9.29 -12.07 19.78
C THR A 118 8.11 -11.66 18.90
N ASP A 119 6.89 -11.73 19.42
CA ASP A 119 5.70 -11.31 18.67
C ASP A 119 5.77 -9.85 18.22
N GLU A 120 6.38 -8.98 19.03
CA GLU A 120 6.58 -7.57 18.69
C GLU A 120 7.58 -7.40 17.53
N GLU A 121 8.70 -8.12 17.58
CA GLU A 121 9.70 -8.13 16.52
C GLU A 121 9.12 -8.69 15.21
N ILE A 122 8.30 -9.75 15.28
CA ILE A 122 7.60 -10.33 14.14
C ILE A 122 6.66 -9.30 13.52
N ARG A 123 5.78 -8.68 14.33
CA ARG A 123 4.84 -7.64 13.85
C ARG A 123 5.59 -6.48 13.21
N LEU A 124 6.67 -6.00 13.83
CA LEU A 124 7.49 -4.91 13.31
C LEU A 124 8.19 -5.30 12.01
N GLY A 125 8.78 -6.49 11.93
CA GLY A 125 9.43 -7.02 10.74
C GLY A 125 8.47 -7.14 9.56
N GLN A 126 7.31 -7.75 9.80
CA GLN A 126 6.25 -7.87 8.80
C GLN A 126 5.75 -6.49 8.34
N ARG A 127 5.55 -5.54 9.27
CA ARG A 127 5.18 -4.16 8.93
C ARG A 127 6.23 -3.50 8.04
N ARG A 128 7.53 -3.61 8.37
CA ARG A 128 8.63 -3.10 7.54
C ARG A 128 8.64 -3.73 6.15
N TYR A 129 8.40 -5.04 6.05
CA TYR A 129 8.28 -5.74 4.78
C TYR A 129 7.11 -5.19 3.93
N ARG A 130 5.90 -5.10 4.51
CA ARG A 130 4.72 -4.54 3.84
C ARG A 130 4.98 -3.12 3.34
N ILE A 131 5.56 -2.25 4.15
CA ILE A 131 5.90 -0.87 3.75
C ILE A 131 6.85 -0.86 2.54
N ARG A 132 7.93 -1.66 2.54
CA ARG A 132 8.85 -1.73 1.40
C ARG A 132 8.15 -2.18 0.12
N LYS A 133 7.32 -3.22 0.20
CA LYS A 133 6.57 -3.75 -0.95
C LYS A 133 5.50 -2.76 -1.44
N LEU A 134 4.77 -2.12 -0.53
CA LEU A 134 3.81 -1.07 -0.85
C LEU A 134 4.49 0.09 -1.57
N LYS A 135 5.61 0.62 -1.04
CA LYS A 135 6.38 1.68 -1.72
C LYS A 135 6.79 1.27 -3.13
N HIS A 136 7.34 0.07 -3.29
CA HIS A 136 7.76 -0.44 -4.60
C HIS A 136 6.59 -0.58 -5.59
N TYR A 137 5.42 -1.05 -5.12
CA TYR A 137 4.24 -1.21 -5.96
C TYR A 137 3.61 0.14 -6.32
N LEU A 138 3.32 0.97 -5.32
CA LEU A 138 2.71 2.29 -5.48
C LEU A 138 3.59 3.24 -6.31
N GLY A 139 4.92 3.10 -6.25
CA GLY A 139 5.85 3.88 -7.07
C GLY A 139 5.68 3.68 -8.58
N LYS A 140 5.05 2.58 -9.02
CA LYS A 140 4.76 2.29 -10.43
C LYS A 140 3.46 2.93 -10.93
N LEU A 141 2.60 3.39 -10.02
CA LEU A 141 1.29 3.94 -10.35
C LEU A 141 1.37 5.44 -10.63
N LYS A 142 0.46 5.94 -11.50
CA LYS A 142 0.27 7.38 -11.69
C LYS A 142 -0.16 8.03 -10.37
N LYS A 143 0.25 9.28 -10.13
CA LYS A 143 0.02 10.00 -8.86
C LYS A 143 -1.44 9.98 -8.42
N ASP A 144 -2.38 10.23 -9.33
CA ASP A 144 -3.80 10.30 -9.00
C ASP A 144 -4.37 8.93 -8.61
N VAL A 145 -4.01 7.88 -9.37
CA VAL A 145 -4.38 6.50 -9.06
C VAL A 145 -3.76 6.07 -7.74
N ARG A 146 -2.47 6.34 -7.52
CA ARG A 146 -1.76 6.02 -6.27
C ARG A 146 -2.46 6.63 -5.06
N ASN A 147 -2.80 7.91 -5.10
CA ASN A 147 -3.45 8.60 -4.00
C ASN A 147 -4.85 8.01 -3.73
N ALA A 148 -5.62 7.75 -4.79
CA ALA A 148 -6.92 7.11 -4.68
C ALA A 148 -6.80 5.67 -4.12
N THR A 149 -5.81 4.90 -4.56
CA THR A 149 -5.55 3.54 -4.06
C THR A 149 -5.17 3.54 -2.59
N VAL A 150 -4.34 4.48 -2.13
CA VAL A 150 -4.00 4.61 -0.70
C VAL A 150 -5.24 4.98 0.11
N ALA A 151 -6.11 5.85 -0.40
CA ALA A 151 -7.37 6.18 0.25
C ALA A 151 -8.31 4.96 0.38
N GLU A 152 -8.37 4.11 -0.65
CA GLU A 152 -9.13 2.84 -0.64
C GLU A 152 -8.59 1.80 0.36
N LEU A 153 -7.33 1.91 0.77
CA LEU A 153 -6.65 0.99 1.70
C LEU A 153 -6.57 1.53 3.13
N LYS A 154 -7.22 2.67 3.42
CA LYS A 154 -7.03 3.41 4.67
C LYS A 154 -7.22 2.53 5.92
N ARG A 155 -8.30 1.75 5.96
CA ARG A 155 -8.64 0.92 7.13
C ARG A 155 -7.61 -0.17 7.36
N GLU A 156 -7.22 -0.88 6.31
CA GLU A 156 -6.25 -1.97 6.39
C GLU A 156 -4.85 -1.46 6.78
N LEU A 157 -4.50 -0.26 6.33
CA LEU A 157 -3.26 0.40 6.74
C LEU A 157 -3.30 0.77 8.24
N GLU A 158 -4.43 1.30 8.72
CA GLU A 158 -4.65 1.62 10.14
C GLU A 158 -4.57 0.37 11.03
N ASP A 159 -5.24 -0.72 10.64
CA ASP A 159 -5.23 -1.99 11.37
C ASP A 159 -3.81 -2.60 11.49
N LEU A 160 -2.99 -2.39 10.45
CA LEU A 160 -1.57 -2.83 10.43
C LEU A 160 -0.61 -1.80 11.06
N GLY A 161 -1.13 -0.68 11.57
CA GLY A 161 -0.35 0.42 12.12
C GLY A 161 0.51 1.16 11.09
N ILE A 162 0.25 1.03 9.79
CA ILE A 162 1.01 1.68 8.72
C ILE A 162 0.46 3.10 8.48
N LYS A 163 1.25 4.10 8.85
CA LYS A 163 0.97 5.51 8.57
C LYS A 163 1.07 5.79 7.05
N GLN A 164 0.10 6.50 6.48
CA GLN A 164 0.07 6.79 5.03
C GLN A 164 1.27 7.63 4.60
N GLU A 165 1.74 8.52 5.47
CA GLU A 165 2.91 9.38 5.24
C GLU A 165 4.16 8.55 5.00
N ALA A 166 4.25 7.37 5.65
CA ALA A 166 5.36 6.45 5.45
C ALA A 166 5.40 5.85 4.04
N LEU A 167 4.34 5.98 3.22
CA LEU A 167 4.26 5.44 1.85
C LEU A 167 4.67 6.45 0.77
N PHE A 168 4.81 7.74 1.11
CA PHE A 168 5.18 8.80 0.16
C PHE A 168 6.62 9.29 0.42
N GLU A 169 7.32 9.66 -0.65
CA GLU A 169 8.76 10.03 -0.58
C GLU A 169 9.05 11.28 0.26
N PHE A 170 8.06 12.12 0.55
CA PHE A 170 8.19 13.25 1.47
C PHE A 170 8.36 12.84 2.95
N GLY A 171 8.20 11.55 3.28
CA GLY A 171 8.37 11.00 4.63
C GLY A 171 9.76 10.44 4.95
N ASN A 172 10.79 10.71 4.14
CA ASN A 172 12.16 10.22 4.40
C ASN A 172 12.99 11.12 5.33
N ALA A 173 12.43 12.17 5.93
CA ALA A 173 13.17 13.06 6.84
C ALA A 173 12.93 12.81 8.33
N LEU A 174 11.91 12.06 8.75
CA LEU A 174 11.65 11.79 10.18
C LEU A 174 10.76 10.54 10.33
N LEU A 175 11.39 9.36 10.34
CA LEU A 175 10.93 8.32 11.27
C LEU A 175 11.82 8.47 12.51
N PRO A 176 11.50 9.33 13.50
CA PRO A 176 12.01 9.08 14.83
C PRO A 176 11.54 7.68 15.22
N ALA A 177 12.40 6.97 15.96
CA ALA A 177 12.15 5.64 16.47
C ALA A 177 10.66 5.47 16.81
N LEU A 178 10.03 4.46 16.19
CA LEU A 178 8.71 4.02 16.62
C LEU A 178 8.78 3.86 18.14
N ASP A 179 7.91 4.61 18.83
CA ASP A 179 7.91 4.74 20.28
C ASP A 179 8.14 3.38 20.96
N PRO A 180 9.04 3.28 21.96
CA PRO A 180 9.12 2.07 22.76
C PRO A 180 7.76 1.80 23.40
N PRO A 181 7.35 0.52 23.54
CA PRO A 181 6.04 0.19 24.10
C PRO A 181 5.88 0.87 25.46
N PRO A 182 4.73 1.50 25.75
CA PRO A 182 4.42 1.82 27.13
C PRO A 182 4.14 0.46 27.77
N TYR A 183 4.95 0.01 28.72
CA TYR A 183 4.52 -0.63 29.98
C TYR A 183 5.73 -1.17 30.74
N PRO A 184 5.65 -1.17 32.09
CA PRO A 184 6.80 -1.38 32.96
C PRO A 184 7.20 -2.85 33.03
N ILE A 185 8.50 -3.07 33.13
CA ILE A 185 9.11 -4.34 33.53
C ILE A 185 8.64 -4.64 34.97
N ILE A 186 8.02 -5.80 35.17
CA ILE A 186 7.95 -6.50 36.47
C ILE A 186 8.70 -7.81 36.30
#